data_AF-A0A7V1LMZ5-F1
#
_entry.id   AF-A0A7V1LMZ5-F1
#
_cell.length_a   1.000
_cell.length_b   1.000
_cell.length_c   1.000
_cell.angle_alpha   90.00
_cell.angle_beta   90.00
_cell.angle_gamma   90.00
#
_symmetry.space_group_name_H-M   'P 1'
#
loop_
_entity.id
_entity.type
_entity.pdbx_description
1 polymer ?
#
loop_
_entity_poly.entity_id
_entity_poly.type
_entity_poly.pdbx_seq_one_letter_code
_entity_poly.pdbx_strand_id
1 'polypeptide(L)'
;MEKIFKKVLWVFPFVVTLNLIFAWLALDTSRLWPPPEMNLFWLGGALACALLPWLFHSWRLQLWTRRLRHPLSFRDALHITVGSDLGAAVSPTVMGGAPVRIALLLR
;
A
#
# COMPACT_ATOMS: atom_id res chain seq x y z
N MET A 1 21.41 4.73 19.69
CA MET A 1 20.53 3.98 18.77
C MET A 1 20.18 4.74 17.48
N GLU A 2 19.96 6.07 17.51
CA GLU A 2 19.62 6.86 16.30
C GLU A 2 20.60 6.73 15.12
N LYS A 3 21.91 6.67 15.36
CA LYS A 3 22.92 6.57 14.27
C LYS A 3 22.86 5.25 13.50
N ILE A 4 22.54 4.15 14.19
CA ILE A 4 22.38 2.83 13.57
C ILE A 4 21.07 2.81 12.79
N PHE A 5 20.00 3.36 13.36
CA PHE A 5 18.69 3.48 12.72
C PHE A 5 18.75 4.27 11.40
N LYS A 6 19.41 5.44 11.39
CA LYS A 6 19.60 6.24 10.16
C LYS A 6 20.42 5.51 9.09
N LYS A 7 21.44 4.74 9.48
CA LYS A 7 22.22 3.91 8.54
C LYS A 7 21.37 2.80 7.93
N VAL A 8 20.60 2.07 8.74
CA VAL A 8 19.71 1.00 8.25
C VAL A 8 18.64 1.56 7.32
N LEU A 9 18.07 2.73 7.62
CA LEU A 9 17.06 3.39 6.78
C LEU A 9 17.59 3.71 5.37
N TRP A 10 18.88 4.06 5.27
CA TRP A 10 19.54 4.39 3.99
C TRP A 10 19.96 3.13 3.21
N VAL A 11 20.29 2.05 3.91
CA VAL A 11 20.67 0.77 3.29
C VAL A 11 19.45 0.05 2.71
N PHE A 12 18.28 0.24 3.30
CA PHE A 12 17.03 -0.41 2.86
C PHE A 12 16.66 -0.20 1.39
N PRO A 13 16.56 1.04 0.87
CA PRO A 13 16.26 1.24 -0.55
C PRO A 13 17.33 0.64 -1.46
N PHE A 14 18.60 0.73 -1.06
CA PHE A 14 19.70 0.13 -1.82
C PHE A 14 19.59 -1.39 -1.93
N VAL A 15 19.27 -2.07 -0.83
CA VAL A 15 19.04 -3.53 -0.80
C VAL A 15 17.86 -3.94 -1.67
N VAL A 16 16.76 -3.18 -1.61
CA VAL A 16 15.58 -3.41 -2.45
C VAL A 16 15.92 -3.25 -3.93
N THR A 17 16.62 -2.18 -4.30
CA THR A 17 17.07 -1.94 -5.68
C THR A 17 17.99 -3.04 -6.17
N LEU A 18 18.96 -3.47 -5.36
CA LEU A 18 19.86 -4.57 -5.71
C LEU A 18 19.09 -5.88 -5.92
N ASN A 19 18.09 -6.15 -5.08
CA ASN A 19 17.24 -7.33 -5.21
C ASN A 19 16.39 -7.30 -6.49
N LEU A 20 15.83 -6.13 -6.84
CA LEU A 20 15.11 -5.91 -8.11
C LEU A 20 16.02 -6.14 -9.32
N ILE A 21 17.24 -5.62 -9.31
CA ILE A 21 18.22 -5.82 -10.37
C ILE A 21 18.58 -7.30 -10.47
N PHE A 22 18.86 -7.95 -9.34
CA PHE A 22 19.20 -9.37 -9.31
C PHE A 22 18.04 -10.24 -9.80
N ALA A 23 16.81 -9.95 -9.37
CA ALA A 23 15.62 -10.63 -9.83
C ALA A 23 15.42 -10.45 -11.34
N TRP A 24 15.67 -9.26 -11.88
CA TRP A 24 15.58 -8.98 -13.31
C TRP A 24 16.65 -9.73 -14.12
N LEU A 25 17.89 -9.79 -13.62
CA LEU A 25 18.98 -10.55 -14.25
C LEU A 25 18.78 -12.06 -14.16
N ALA A 26 18.18 -12.55 -13.07
CA ALA A 26 17.85 -13.96 -12.87
C ALA A 26 16.55 -14.37 -13.59
N LEU A 27 15.76 -13.40 -14.06
CA LEU A 27 14.52 -13.66 -14.78
C LEU A 27 14.88 -14.09 -16.20
N ASP A 28 14.49 -15.31 -16.54
CA ASP A 28 14.62 -15.81 -17.91
C ASP A 28 13.62 -15.06 -18.80
N THR A 29 14.10 -14.00 -19.46
CA THR A 29 13.28 -13.12 -20.30
C THR A 29 12.62 -13.86 -21.47
N SER A 30 13.11 -15.07 -21.79
CA SER A 30 12.52 -15.94 -22.82
C SER A 30 11.15 -16.51 -22.42
N ARG A 31 10.78 -16.52 -21.12
CA ARG A 31 9.45 -16.93 -20.63
C ARG A 31 8.41 -15.81 -20.60
N LEU A 32 8.83 -14.56 -20.75
CA LEU A 32 7.94 -13.39 -20.74
C LEU A 32 7.30 -13.14 -22.11
N TRP A 33 7.80 -13.82 -23.15
CA TRP A 33 7.29 -13.74 -24.50
C TRP A 33 6.91 -15.15 -24.97
N PRO A 34 5.63 -15.44 -25.29
CA PRO A 34 4.52 -14.50 -25.43
C PRO A 34 3.91 -14.08 -24.09
N PRO A 35 3.34 -12.86 -23.99
CA PRO A 35 2.52 -12.50 -22.86
C PRO A 35 1.44 -13.57 -22.69
N PRO A 36 1.16 -14.05 -21.46
CA PRO A 36 0.10 -15.00 -21.24
C PRO A 36 -1.18 -14.45 -21.86
N GLU A 37 -1.97 -15.31 -22.51
CA GLU A 37 -3.29 -14.95 -23.05
C GLU A 37 -4.22 -14.55 -21.89
N MET A 38 -4.05 -13.32 -21.43
CA MET A 38 -4.69 -12.83 -20.22
C MET A 38 -6.03 -12.24 -20.64
N ASN A 39 -7.08 -13.03 -20.46
CA ASN A 39 -8.42 -12.58 -20.74
C ASN A 39 -8.76 -11.39 -19.83
N LEU A 40 -9.11 -10.26 -20.46
CA LEU A 40 -9.37 -8.97 -19.83
C LEU A 40 -10.43 -9.05 -18.73
N PHE A 41 -11.34 -10.03 -18.82
CA PHE A 41 -12.33 -10.30 -17.79
C PHE A 41 -11.70 -10.66 -16.44
N TRP A 42 -10.68 -11.52 -16.43
CA TRP A 42 -9.98 -11.92 -15.20
C TRP A 42 -9.13 -10.80 -14.63
N LEU A 43 -8.56 -9.94 -15.49
CA LEU A 43 -7.87 -8.73 -15.06
C LEU A 43 -8.85 -7.78 -14.37
N GLY A 44 -10.04 -7.57 -14.94
CA GLY A 44 -11.11 -6.79 -14.32
C GLY A 44 -11.55 -7.37 -12.97
N GLY A 45 -11.71 -8.70 -12.89
CA GLY A 45 -12.05 -9.40 -11.64
C GLY A 45 -10.97 -9.26 -10.57
N ALA A 46 -9.70 -9.42 -10.94
CA ALA A 46 -8.57 -9.23 -10.03
C ALA A 46 -8.50 -7.80 -9.50
N LEU A 47 -8.73 -6.81 -10.36
CA LEU A 47 -8.72 -5.39 -10.00
C LEU A 47 -9.90 -5.06 -9.06
N ALA A 48 -11.09 -5.60 -9.33
CA ALA A 48 -12.24 -5.48 -8.43
C ALA A 48 -11.96 -6.11 -7.06
N CYS A 49 -11.39 -7.31 -7.03
CA CYS A 49 -10.99 -7.97 -5.80
C CYS A 49 -9.89 -7.20 -5.04
N ALA A 50 -8.96 -6.56 -5.75
CA ALA A 50 -7.91 -5.73 -5.16
C ALA A 50 -8.45 -4.45 -4.50
N LEU A 51 -9.62 -3.94 -4.95
CA LEU A 51 -10.28 -2.76 -4.36
C LEU A 51 -11.16 -3.11 -3.15
N LEU A 52 -11.62 -4.35 -3.01
CA LEU A 52 -12.46 -4.80 -1.89
C LEU A 52 -11.82 -4.52 -0.52
N PRO A 53 -10.53 -4.80 -0.27
CA PRO A 53 -9.87 -4.46 0.99
C PRO A 53 -10.01 -2.99 1.38
N TRP A 54 -9.84 -2.07 0.43
CA TRP A 54 -9.99 -0.64 0.68
C TRP A 54 -11.43 -0.29 1.04
N LEU A 55 -12.41 -0.86 0.34
CA LEU A 55 -13.83 -0.66 0.65
C LEU A 55 -14.19 -1.19 2.04
N PHE A 56 -13.79 -2.41 2.37
CA PHE A 56 -14.08 -3.02 3.68
C PHE A 56 -13.37 -2.30 4.83
N HIS A 57 -12.13 -1.86 4.63
CA HIS A 57 -11.40 -1.14 5.67
C HIS A 57 -11.99 0.25 5.89
N SER A 58 -12.42 0.93 4.84
CA SER A 58 -13.13 2.21 4.92
C SER A 58 -14.49 2.08 5.59
N TRP A 59 -15.26 1.05 5.24
CA TRP A 59 -16.53 0.72 5.89
C TRP A 59 -16.33 0.44 7.38
N ARG A 60 -15.30 -0.35 7.71
CA ARG A 60 -14.93 -0.61 9.10
C ARG A 60 -14.59 0.69 9.81
N LEU A 61 -13.77 1.56 9.21
CA LEU A 61 -13.42 2.86 9.79
C LEU A 61 -14.67 3.69 10.08
N GLN A 62 -15.61 3.75 9.12
CA GLN A 62 -16.89 4.43 9.26
C GLN A 62 -17.76 3.85 10.39
N LEU A 63 -17.87 2.52 10.49
CA LEU A 63 -18.62 1.84 11.58
C LEU A 63 -18.10 2.25 12.96
N TRP A 64 -16.79 2.29 13.13
CA TRP A 64 -16.15 2.64 14.40
C TRP A 64 -16.31 4.12 14.73
N THR A 65 -16.28 4.99 13.71
CA THR A 65 -16.37 6.43 13.91
C THR A 65 -17.81 6.95 13.97
N ARG A 66 -18.80 6.15 13.54
CA ARG A 66 -20.22 6.51 13.57
C ARG A 66 -20.74 6.82 14.98
N ARG A 67 -20.12 6.26 16.01
CA ARG A 67 -20.46 6.47 17.42
C ARG A 67 -19.63 7.59 18.09
N LEU A 68 -18.68 8.19 17.37
CA LEU A 68 -17.88 9.31 17.86
C LEU A 68 -18.62 10.63 17.64
N ARG A 69 -18.21 11.68 18.38
CA ARG A 69 -18.78 13.04 18.24
C ARG A 69 -18.65 13.61 16.83
N HIS A 70 -17.67 13.12 16.06
CA HIS A 70 -17.47 13.48 14.65
C HIS A 70 -17.58 12.23 13.78
N PRO A 71 -18.77 11.91 13.25
CA PRO A 71 -18.94 10.78 12.35
C PRO A 71 -18.24 11.08 11.01
N LEU A 72 -17.25 10.28 10.66
CA LEU A 72 -16.60 10.35 9.35
C LEU A 72 -17.55 9.84 8.26
N SER A 73 -17.60 10.56 7.13
CA SER A 73 -18.31 10.07 5.97
C SER A 73 -17.54 8.91 5.32
N PHE A 74 -18.23 8.07 4.54
CA PHE A 74 -17.56 6.98 3.82
C PHE A 74 -16.47 7.50 2.86
N ARG A 75 -16.67 8.69 2.26
CA ARG A 75 -15.69 9.32 1.38
C ARG A 75 -14.41 9.69 2.14
N ASP A 76 -14.55 10.25 3.34
CA ASP A 76 -13.41 10.61 4.19
C ASP A 76 -12.67 9.36 4.66
N ALA A 77 -13.42 8.33 5.09
CA ALA A 77 -12.87 7.04 5.48
C ALA A 77 -12.09 6.37 4.33
N LEU A 78 -12.58 6.48 3.10
CA LEU A 78 -11.91 5.97 1.90
C LEU A 78 -10.65 6.77 1.58
N HIS A 79 -10.72 8.09 1.63
CA HIS A 79 -9.55 8.95 1.43
C HIS A 79 -8.45 8.67 2.49
N ILE A 80 -8.83 8.49 3.75
CA ILE A 80 -7.93 8.13 4.84
C ILE A 80 -7.29 6.75 4.61
N THR A 81 -8.10 5.76 4.20
CA THR A 81 -7.63 4.39 3.96
C THR A 81 -6.64 4.34 2.80
N VAL A 82 -7.00 4.91 1.65
CA VAL A 82 -6.15 4.94 0.46
C VAL A 82 -4.89 5.77 0.73
N GLY A 83 -5.03 6.95 1.35
CA GLY A 83 -3.88 7.79 1.71
C GLY A 83 -2.93 7.09 2.68
N SER A 84 -3.47 6.36 3.66
CA SER A 84 -2.67 5.55 4.59
C SER A 84 -1.93 4.41 3.88
N ASP A 85 -2.58 3.69 2.97
CA ASP A 85 -1.98 2.56 2.25
C ASP A 85 -0.92 3.02 1.24
N LEU A 86 -1.20 4.10 0.50
CA LEU A 86 -0.20 4.73 -0.37
C LEU A 86 0.96 5.30 0.43
N GLY A 87 0.67 5.91 1.58
CA GLY A 87 1.67 6.36 2.52
C GLY A 87 2.53 5.21 3.04
N ALA A 88 1.93 4.06 3.33
CA ALA A 88 2.64 2.83 3.73
C ALA A 88 3.48 2.25 2.59
N ALA A 89 3.02 2.34 1.34
CA ALA A 89 3.73 1.84 0.17
C ALA A 89 4.98 2.65 -0.16
N VAL A 90 4.97 3.96 0.13
CA VAL A 90 6.09 4.87 -0.18
C VAL A 90 6.99 5.11 1.05
N SER A 91 6.49 4.87 2.26
CA SER A 91 7.28 5.02 3.49
C SER A 91 8.05 3.74 3.84
N PRO A 92 9.19 3.86 4.54
CA PRO A 92 9.83 2.70 5.17
C PRO A 92 8.83 1.98 6.07
N THR A 93 8.82 0.64 6.05
CA THR A 93 7.93 -0.22 6.86
C THR A 93 7.91 0.13 8.35
N VAL A 94 8.96 0.80 8.85
CA VAL A 94 9.07 1.25 10.24
C VAL A 94 8.23 2.51 10.55
N MET A 95 7.95 3.37 9.56
CA MET A 95 7.02 4.50 9.73
C MET A 95 5.58 4.11 9.36
N GLY A 96 5.38 3.29 8.33
CA GLY A 96 4.09 2.72 7.96
C GLY A 96 3.00 3.75 7.61
N GLY A 97 1.79 3.26 7.34
CA GLY A 97 0.62 4.10 7.04
C GLY A 97 -0.01 4.78 8.26
N ALA A 98 0.35 4.35 9.47
CA ALA A 98 -0.27 4.83 10.71
C ALA A 98 -0.07 6.33 10.99
N PRO A 99 1.11 6.95 10.80
CA PRO A 99 1.29 8.39 10.92
C PRO A 99 0.45 9.17 9.90
N VAL A 100 0.34 8.67 8.66
CA VAL A 100 -0.49 9.29 7.61
C VAL A 100 -1.97 9.20 7.98
N ARG A 101 -2.41 8.05 8.50
CA ARG A 101 -3.77 7.86 8.99
C ARG A 101 -4.11 8.80 10.15
N ILE A 102 -3.19 8.98 11.10
CA ILE A 102 -3.36 9.90 12.23
C ILE A 102 -3.41 11.36 11.75
N ALA A 103 -2.52 11.74 10.83
CA ALA A 103 -2.51 13.09 10.25
C ALA A 103 -3.82 13.42 9.52
N LEU A 104 -4.38 12.46 8.76
CA LEU A 104 -5.65 12.63 8.06
C LEU A 104 -6.87 12.59 8.97
N LEU A 105 -6.77 11.99 10.17
CA LEU A 105 -7.84 11.98 11.18
C LEU A 105 -7.83 13.22 12.09
N LEU A 106 -6.67 13.86 12.26
CA LEU A 106 -6.50 15.06 13.08
C LEU A 106 -6.79 16.37 12.33
N ARG A 107 -6.96 16.30 11.01
CA ARG A 107 -7.31 17.43 10.16
C ARG A 107 -8.82 17.57 10.04
#